data_AF-A0A516G6S5-F1
#
_entry.id   AF-A0A516G6S5-F1
#
_cell.length_a   1.000
_cell.length_b   1.000
_cell.length_c   1.000
_cell.angle_alpha   90.00
_cell.angle_beta   90.00
_cell.angle_gamma   90.00
#
_symmetry.space_group_name_H-M   'P 1'
#
loop_
_entity.id
_entity.type
_entity.pdbx_description
1 polymer ?
#
loop_
_entity_poly.entity_id
_entity_poly.type
_entity_poly.pdbx_seq_one_letter_code
_entity_poly.pdbx_strand_id
1 'polypeptide(L)'
;MRTHDLPDPPRPVRVGSPELPGITVDDSACDPNDLSPCGAVAVTVTGDVDWQTLVTAAVTQGWPGLETLAGVTGDVADVVRVNPSEHGQTLSDVVAAVRTWDRHHDAQRTFAWSDCDFRSGGSRFVETLPDGSYRYQVLDVSLLFKQGELSAPIATAHLATLLGTTRGARVPLVEVRDALVAGAAEEAPRRPLCNGV
;
A
#
# COMPACT_ATOMS: atom_id res chain seq x y z
N MET A 1 -45.29 -32.60 -17.36
CA MET A 1 -43.89 -32.13 -17.51
C MET A 1 -43.67 -31.08 -16.42
N ARG A 2 -43.21 -31.49 -15.22
CA ARG A 2 -42.95 -30.59 -14.08
C ARG A 2 -41.44 -30.43 -13.95
N THR A 3 -40.97 -29.19 -14.08
CA THR A 3 -39.58 -28.80 -13.80
C THR A 3 -39.32 -28.93 -12.30
N HIS A 4 -38.31 -29.70 -11.92
CA HIS A 4 -37.80 -29.76 -10.55
C HIS A 4 -37.06 -28.45 -10.26
N ASP A 5 -37.56 -27.69 -9.29
CA ASP A 5 -36.87 -26.56 -8.69
C ASP A 5 -35.78 -27.13 -7.78
N LEU A 6 -34.51 -26.92 -8.13
CA LEU A 6 -33.37 -27.32 -7.30
C LEU A 6 -33.10 -26.18 -6.32
N PRO A 7 -32.99 -26.43 -5.00
CA PRO A 7 -32.67 -25.36 -4.04
C PRO A 7 -31.28 -24.78 -4.32
N ASP A 8 -31.21 -23.45 -4.24
CA ASP A 8 -29.99 -22.65 -4.39
C ASP A 8 -28.93 -23.13 -3.38
N PRO A 9 -27.67 -23.39 -3.79
CA PRO A 9 -26.64 -23.85 -2.87
C PRO A 9 -26.39 -22.79 -1.77
N PRO A 10 -26.08 -23.21 -0.53
CA PRO A 10 -25.83 -22.28 0.56
C PRO A 10 -24.65 -21.36 0.21
N ARG A 11 -24.86 -20.05 0.36
CA ARG A 11 -23.79 -19.06 0.19
C ARG A 11 -22.65 -19.40 1.15
N PRO A 12 -21.38 -19.39 0.70
CA PRO A 12 -20.25 -19.61 1.60
C PRO A 12 -20.25 -18.53 2.68
N VAL A 13 -20.15 -18.96 3.93
CA VAL A 13 -20.00 -18.07 5.08
C VAL A 13 -18.63 -17.41 4.97
N ARG A 14 -18.59 -16.10 4.71
CA ARG A 14 -17.35 -15.31 4.74
C ARG A 14 -16.85 -15.27 6.18
N VAL A 15 -15.66 -15.84 6.41
CA VAL A 15 -14.87 -15.55 7.61
C VAL A 15 -14.49 -14.07 7.47
N GLY A 16 -15.04 -13.21 8.33
CA GLY A 16 -14.71 -11.79 8.31
C GLY A 16 -13.21 -11.61 8.49
N SER A 17 -12.56 -10.98 7.50
CA SER A 17 -11.22 -10.44 7.67
C SER A 17 -11.20 -9.56 8.93
N PRO A 18 -10.14 -9.60 9.76
CA PRO A 18 -10.06 -8.76 10.94
C PRO A 18 -10.30 -7.30 10.57
N GLU A 19 -11.09 -6.58 11.38
CA GLU A 19 -11.32 -5.16 11.15
C GLU A 19 -9.98 -4.41 11.26
N LEU A 20 -9.55 -3.78 10.17
CA LEU A 20 -8.37 -2.92 10.09
C LEU A 20 -8.87 -1.47 10.10
N PRO A 21 -8.71 -0.71 11.21
CA PRO A 21 -9.20 0.67 11.27
C PRO A 21 -8.60 1.53 10.15
N GLY A 22 -9.48 2.23 9.42
CA GLY A 22 -9.07 3.09 8.30
C GLY A 22 -8.74 2.34 6.99
N ILE A 23 -8.80 1.01 6.96
CA ILE A 23 -8.58 0.20 5.75
C ILE A 23 -9.88 -0.56 5.40
N THR A 24 -10.41 -0.32 4.21
CA THR A 24 -11.56 -1.04 3.66
C THR A 24 -11.12 -1.88 2.47
N VAL A 25 -11.48 -3.16 2.48
CA VAL A 25 -11.10 -4.13 1.43
C VAL A 25 -12.36 -4.55 0.68
N ASP A 26 -12.31 -4.42 -0.64
CA ASP A 26 -13.29 -5.01 -1.55
C ASP A 26 -12.65 -6.19 -2.28
N ASP A 27 -13.18 -7.38 -1.98
CA ASP A 27 -12.77 -8.68 -2.51
C ASP A 27 -13.93 -9.40 -3.22
N SER A 28 -15.05 -8.71 -3.52
CA SER A 28 -16.25 -9.34 -4.12
C SER A 28 -16.15 -9.61 -5.62
N ALA A 29 -14.93 -9.74 -6.15
CA ALA A 29 -14.56 -9.99 -7.56
C ALA A 29 -15.23 -11.20 -8.26
N CYS A 30 -16.15 -11.91 -7.58
CA CYS A 30 -16.95 -13.02 -8.07
C CYS A 30 -18.48 -12.73 -8.12
N ASP A 31 -18.96 -11.55 -7.72
CA ASP A 31 -20.36 -11.17 -7.97
C ASP A 31 -20.49 -10.72 -9.44
N PRO A 32 -21.40 -11.31 -10.24
CA PRO A 32 -21.57 -10.95 -11.65
C PRO A 32 -22.01 -9.50 -11.88
N ASN A 33 -22.46 -8.79 -10.84
CA ASN A 33 -22.76 -7.35 -10.88
C ASN A 33 -21.64 -6.47 -10.30
N ASP A 34 -20.59 -7.07 -9.74
CA ASP A 34 -19.40 -6.34 -9.29
C ASP A 34 -18.39 -6.25 -10.46
N LEU A 35 -18.07 -5.01 -10.85
CA LEU A 35 -17.16 -4.72 -11.95
C LEU A 35 -15.69 -4.66 -11.50
N SER A 36 -15.39 -5.09 -10.28
CA SER A 36 -14.02 -5.29 -9.82
C SER A 36 -13.27 -6.21 -10.80
N PRO A 37 -12.07 -5.83 -11.28
CA PRO A 37 -11.30 -6.67 -12.20
C PRO A 37 -11.08 -8.04 -11.57
N CYS A 38 -11.55 -9.11 -12.22
CA CYS A 38 -11.37 -10.47 -11.72
C CYS A 38 -9.88 -10.72 -11.42
N GLY A 39 -9.51 -10.80 -10.15
CA GLY A 39 -8.14 -11.04 -9.68
C GLY A 39 -7.38 -9.83 -9.09
N ALA A 40 -8.03 -8.68 -8.93
CA ALA A 40 -7.47 -7.54 -8.20
C ALA A 40 -8.18 -7.34 -6.85
N VAL A 41 -7.43 -6.94 -5.83
CA VAL A 41 -7.96 -6.56 -4.51
C VAL A 41 -8.00 -5.04 -4.44
N ALA A 42 -9.20 -4.47 -4.33
CA ALA A 42 -9.36 -3.02 -4.19
C ALA A 42 -9.35 -2.66 -2.69
N VAL A 43 -8.44 -1.77 -2.31
CA VAL A 43 -8.28 -1.34 -0.92
C VAL A 43 -8.38 0.16 -0.84
N THR A 44 -9.25 0.67 0.02
CA THR A 44 -9.29 2.10 0.35
C THR A 44 -8.73 2.31 1.74
N VAL A 45 -7.73 3.18 1.86
CA VAL A 45 -7.04 3.48 3.12
C VAL A 45 -7.07 4.98 3.40
N THR A 46 -7.39 5.39 4.64
CA THR A 46 -7.35 6.80 5.03
C THR A 46 -5.92 7.31 5.16
N GLY A 47 -5.72 8.60 4.91
CA GLY A 47 -4.40 9.22 4.86
C GLY A 47 -3.65 9.21 6.19
N ASP A 48 -4.36 9.14 7.31
CA ASP A 48 -3.85 9.15 8.68
C ASP A 48 -3.42 7.77 9.19
N VAL A 49 -3.64 6.71 8.43
CA VAL A 49 -3.15 5.37 8.77
C VAL A 49 -1.62 5.36 8.73
N ASP A 50 -1.01 4.82 9.79
CA ASP A 50 0.43 4.57 9.85
C ASP A 50 0.87 3.67 8.68
N TRP A 51 1.93 4.08 7.99
CA TRP A 51 2.38 3.37 6.79
C TRP A 51 2.75 1.91 7.06
N GLN A 52 3.42 1.65 8.19
CA GLN A 52 3.81 0.27 8.54
C GLN A 52 2.61 -0.62 8.83
N THR A 53 1.50 -0.05 9.32
CA THR A 53 0.22 -0.76 9.50
C THR A 53 -0.34 -1.23 8.16
N LEU A 54 -0.35 -0.36 7.13
CA LEU A 54 -0.78 -0.74 5.79
C LEU A 54 0.15 -1.80 5.16
N VAL A 55 1.47 -1.63 5.25
CA VAL A 55 2.44 -2.61 4.74
C VAL A 55 2.24 -3.97 5.41
N THR A 56 2.09 -3.98 6.75
CA THR A 56 1.86 -5.22 7.51
C THR A 56 0.58 -5.91 7.09
N ALA A 57 -0.51 -5.15 6.91
CA ALA A 57 -1.77 -5.68 6.39
C ALA A 57 -1.58 -6.29 5.00
N ALA A 58 -0.94 -5.58 4.08
CA ALA A 58 -0.71 -6.04 2.71
C ALA A 58 0.09 -7.35 2.66
N VAL A 59 1.22 -7.44 3.36
CA VAL A 59 2.04 -8.67 3.35
C VAL A 59 1.35 -9.85 4.05
N THR A 60 0.57 -9.59 5.09
CA THR A 60 -0.19 -10.64 5.83
C THR A 60 -1.35 -11.18 5.01
N GLN A 61 -1.99 -10.32 4.20
CA GLN A 61 -3.15 -10.67 3.39
C GLN A 61 -2.80 -11.12 1.96
N GLY A 62 -1.50 -11.19 1.62
CA GLY A 62 -1.05 -11.63 0.30
C GLY A 62 -1.33 -10.60 -0.80
N TRP A 63 -1.04 -9.32 -0.53
CA TRP A 63 -1.15 -8.21 -1.48
C TRP A 63 0.26 -7.72 -1.86
N PRO A 64 0.89 -8.30 -2.89
CA PRO A 64 2.22 -7.90 -3.33
C PRO A 64 2.17 -6.48 -3.90
N GLY A 65 3.21 -5.68 -3.63
CA GLY A 65 3.32 -4.32 -4.15
C GLY A 65 3.83 -3.28 -3.15
N LEU A 66 3.91 -3.61 -1.86
CA LEU A 66 4.39 -2.70 -0.81
C LEU A 66 5.54 -3.28 0.04
N GLU A 67 5.90 -4.54 -0.15
CA GLU A 67 6.82 -5.26 0.72
C GLU A 67 8.22 -4.64 0.76
N THR A 68 8.69 -4.02 -0.34
CA THR A 68 10.01 -3.39 -0.36
C THR A 68 10.00 -1.95 0.15
N LEU A 69 8.81 -1.40 0.42
CA LEU A 69 8.61 -0.10 1.06
C LEU A 69 8.45 -0.24 2.59
N ALA A 70 8.68 -1.45 3.12
CA ALA A 70 8.82 -1.65 4.55
C ALA A 70 9.98 -0.81 5.10
N GLY A 71 9.81 -0.22 6.29
CA GLY A 71 10.77 0.71 6.88
C GLY A 71 10.61 2.19 6.49
N VAL A 72 9.84 2.52 5.46
CA VAL A 72 9.44 3.93 5.20
C VAL A 72 8.62 4.45 6.40
N THR A 73 8.91 5.66 6.87
CA THR A 73 8.24 6.26 8.02
C THR A 73 7.19 7.29 7.61
N GLY A 74 6.21 7.52 8.48
CA GLY A 74 5.11 8.46 8.26
C GLY A 74 3.76 7.78 8.10
N ASP A 75 2.73 8.57 7.80
CA ASP A 75 1.40 8.07 7.47
C ASP A 75 1.25 7.87 5.94
N VAL A 76 0.12 7.31 5.53
CA VAL A 76 -0.19 7.09 4.11
C VAL A 76 -0.15 8.41 3.32
N ALA A 77 -0.63 9.51 3.89
CA ALA A 77 -0.63 10.82 3.25
C ALA A 77 0.80 11.33 2.97
N ASP A 78 1.73 11.14 3.91
CA ASP A 78 3.15 11.46 3.76
C ASP A 78 3.78 10.63 2.63
N VAL A 79 3.52 9.31 2.60
CA VAL A 79 4.09 8.42 1.59
C VAL A 79 3.54 8.71 0.19
N VAL A 80 2.25 9.01 0.04
CA VAL A 80 1.66 9.48 -1.23
C VAL A 80 2.31 10.78 -1.72
N ARG A 81 2.58 11.70 -0.79
CA ARG A 81 3.17 12.99 -1.10
C ARG A 81 4.61 12.85 -1.59
N VAL A 82 5.41 12.06 -0.88
CA VAL A 82 6.84 11.86 -1.18
C VAL A 82 7.07 10.84 -2.29
N ASN A 83 6.15 9.89 -2.49
CA ASN A 83 6.25 8.79 -3.44
C ASN A 83 7.67 8.16 -3.49
N PRO A 84 8.14 7.59 -2.36
CA PRO A 84 9.46 6.99 -2.29
C PRO A 84 9.57 5.81 -3.26
N SER A 85 10.81 5.50 -3.65
CA SER A 85 11.12 4.40 -4.55
C SER A 85 12.23 3.56 -3.95
N GLU A 86 11.86 2.47 -3.29
CA GLU A 86 12.81 1.58 -2.61
C GLU A 86 12.90 0.25 -3.34
N HIS A 87 14.14 -0.19 -3.59
CA HIS A 87 14.46 -1.46 -4.26
C HIS A 87 13.73 -1.71 -5.60
N GLY A 88 13.32 -0.65 -6.29
CA GLY A 88 12.64 -0.71 -7.60
C GLY A 88 11.12 -0.82 -7.54
N GLN A 89 10.53 -0.58 -6.37
CA GLN A 89 9.08 -0.48 -6.16
C GLN A 89 8.73 0.90 -5.64
N THR A 90 7.54 1.40 -5.98
CA THR A 90 7.00 2.64 -5.44
C THR A 90 5.51 2.51 -5.17
N LEU A 91 4.99 3.29 -4.23
CA LEU A 91 3.56 3.27 -3.89
C LEU A 91 2.69 3.52 -5.13
N SER A 92 3.13 4.39 -6.04
CA SER A 92 2.38 4.68 -7.26
C SER A 92 2.11 3.46 -8.14
N ASP A 93 2.85 2.35 -7.99
CA ASP A 93 2.61 1.12 -8.75
C ASP A 93 1.27 0.45 -8.42
N VAL A 94 0.70 0.76 -7.25
CA VAL A 94 -0.56 0.18 -6.76
C VAL A 94 -1.66 1.22 -6.55
N VAL A 95 -1.39 2.52 -6.74
CA VAL A 95 -2.42 3.57 -6.59
C VAL A 95 -3.39 3.54 -7.77
N ALA A 96 -4.69 3.56 -7.49
CA ALA A 96 -5.74 3.77 -8.47
C ALA A 96 -6.23 5.22 -8.46
N ALA A 97 -6.48 5.77 -7.27
CA ALA A 97 -6.95 7.14 -7.09
C ALA A 97 -6.56 7.71 -5.72
N VAL A 98 -6.49 9.03 -5.61
CA VAL A 98 -6.25 9.75 -4.36
C VAL A 98 -7.35 10.79 -4.17
N ARG A 99 -8.05 10.72 -3.05
CA ARG A 99 -9.06 11.72 -2.65
C ARG A 99 -8.45 12.71 -1.67
N THR A 100 -8.69 14.00 -1.93
CA THR A 100 -8.10 15.09 -1.16
C THR A 100 -9.10 16.19 -0.83
N TRP A 101 -8.76 17.00 0.17
CA TRP A 101 -9.30 18.33 0.33
C TRP A 101 -8.36 19.35 -0.33
N ASP A 102 -8.85 20.08 -1.32
CA ASP A 102 -8.12 21.17 -1.98
C ASP A 102 -8.34 22.48 -1.21
N ARG A 103 -7.35 22.89 -0.43
CA ARG A 103 -7.41 24.10 0.40
C ARG A 103 -7.51 25.39 -0.40
N HIS A 104 -7.09 25.38 -1.67
CA HIS A 104 -7.21 26.55 -2.54
C HIS A 104 -8.66 26.80 -2.96
N HIS A 105 -9.40 25.73 -3.26
CA HIS A 105 -10.78 25.81 -3.74
C HIS A 105 -11.82 25.49 -2.66
N ASP A 106 -11.38 25.13 -1.46
CA ASP A 106 -12.21 24.72 -0.32
C ASP A 106 -13.22 23.61 -0.69
N ALA A 107 -12.72 22.58 -1.39
CA ALA A 107 -13.56 21.52 -1.93
C ALA A 107 -12.82 20.18 -1.98
N GLN A 108 -13.59 19.08 -1.96
CA GLN A 108 -13.06 17.75 -2.21
C GLN A 108 -12.70 17.58 -3.69
N ARG A 109 -11.57 16.91 -3.96
CA ARG A 109 -11.18 16.47 -5.29
C ARG A 109 -10.66 15.05 -5.25
N THR A 110 -10.95 14.28 -6.30
CA THR A 110 -10.40 12.94 -6.51
C THR A 110 -9.54 12.98 -7.76
N PHE A 111 -8.29 12.56 -7.62
CA PHE A 111 -7.34 12.46 -8.72
C PHE A 111 -7.22 10.98 -9.10
N ALA A 112 -7.43 10.67 -10.39
CA ALA A 112 -7.03 9.38 -10.92
C ALA A 112 -5.50 9.28 -10.90
N TRP A 113 -4.96 8.06 -11.00
CA TRP A 113 -3.51 7.84 -11.03
C TRP A 113 -2.76 8.77 -11.99
N SER A 114 -3.29 8.96 -13.22
CA SER A 114 -2.68 9.82 -14.25
C SER A 114 -2.63 11.30 -13.86
N ASP A 115 -3.52 11.73 -12.97
CA ASP A 115 -3.59 13.10 -12.47
C ASP A 115 -2.79 13.28 -11.18
N CYS A 116 -2.22 12.23 -10.59
CA CYS A 116 -1.44 12.34 -9.37
C CYS A 116 -0.01 12.86 -9.62
N ASP A 117 0.44 12.90 -10.88
CA ASP A 117 1.78 13.39 -11.28
C ASP A 117 2.92 12.75 -10.46
N PHE A 118 2.83 11.43 -10.29
CA PHE A 118 3.84 10.66 -9.56
C PHE A 118 5.18 10.70 -10.29
N ARG A 119 6.24 10.98 -9.54
CA ARG A 119 7.63 11.00 -9.96
C ARG A 119 8.50 10.39 -8.87
N SER A 120 9.75 10.08 -9.19
CA SER A 120 10.72 9.63 -8.19
C SER A 120 10.89 10.73 -7.14
N GLY A 121 10.48 10.48 -5.90
CA GLY A 121 10.60 11.44 -4.80
C GLY A 121 9.56 12.56 -4.80
N GLY A 122 8.41 12.40 -5.49
CA GLY A 122 7.29 13.31 -5.29
C GLY A 122 6.02 12.99 -6.07
N SER A 123 4.99 13.80 -5.84
CA SER A 123 3.71 13.76 -6.54
C SER A 123 3.14 15.16 -6.73
N ARG A 124 1.92 15.31 -7.25
CA ARG A 124 1.16 16.57 -7.24
C ARG A 124 0.98 17.11 -5.82
N PHE A 125 0.93 16.23 -4.81
CA PHE A 125 0.52 16.60 -3.46
C PHE A 125 1.59 17.34 -2.64
N VAL A 126 2.78 17.59 -3.21
CA VAL A 126 3.78 18.51 -2.62
C VAL A 126 3.48 19.98 -2.94
N GLU A 127 2.49 20.27 -3.79
CA GLU A 127 2.11 21.65 -4.12
C GLU A 127 1.76 22.44 -2.85
N THR A 128 2.30 23.65 -2.73
CA THR A 128 2.11 24.52 -1.58
C THR A 128 1.31 25.77 -1.91
N LEU A 129 0.61 26.29 -0.90
CA LEU A 129 0.00 27.62 -0.92
C LEU A 129 1.04 28.70 -0.60
N PRO A 130 0.73 30.00 -0.83
CA PRO A 130 1.65 31.10 -0.51
C PRO A 130 2.09 31.18 0.96
N ASP A 131 1.32 30.59 1.88
CA ASP A 131 1.65 30.51 3.31
C ASP A 131 2.62 29.36 3.65
N GLY A 132 3.05 28.59 2.66
CA GLY A 132 3.96 27.45 2.81
C GLY A 132 3.28 26.14 3.22
N SER A 133 1.96 26.14 3.45
CA SER A 133 1.22 24.91 3.74
C SER A 133 0.95 24.09 2.48
N TYR A 134 0.84 22.75 2.59
CA TYR A 134 0.43 21.91 1.46
C TYR A 134 -1.00 22.26 1.03
N ARG A 135 -1.19 22.43 -0.28
CA ARG A 135 -2.50 22.73 -0.87
C ARG A 135 -3.48 21.57 -0.70
N TYR A 136 -3.01 20.35 -0.89
CA TYR A 136 -3.84 19.16 -0.85
C TYR A 136 -3.64 18.42 0.47
N GLN A 137 -4.73 18.23 1.22
CA GLN A 137 -4.76 17.27 2.31
C GLN A 137 -5.29 15.94 1.77
N VAL A 138 -4.45 14.90 1.79
CA VAL A 138 -4.88 13.55 1.41
C VAL A 138 -5.86 13.03 2.46
N LEU A 139 -7.05 12.62 2.02
CA LEU A 139 -8.10 12.07 2.87
C LEU A 139 -8.04 10.54 2.87
N ASP A 140 -7.92 9.96 1.67
CA ASP A 140 -7.84 8.52 1.45
C ASP A 140 -7.26 8.22 0.07
N VAL A 141 -6.77 7.00 -0.05
CA VAL A 141 -6.14 6.46 -1.24
C VAL A 141 -6.82 5.15 -1.60
N SER A 142 -7.24 5.04 -2.86
CA SER A 142 -7.68 3.78 -3.43
C SER A 142 -6.48 3.08 -4.06
N LEU A 143 -6.24 1.86 -3.64
CA LEU A 143 -5.15 0.99 -4.07
C LEU A 143 -5.74 -0.22 -4.80
N LEU A 144 -5.02 -0.72 -5.79
CA LEU A 144 -5.39 -1.90 -6.55
C LEU A 144 -4.23 -2.88 -6.54
N PHE A 145 -4.36 -3.93 -5.73
CA PHE A 145 -3.35 -4.97 -5.59
C PHE A 145 -3.66 -6.17 -6.49
N LYS A 146 -2.60 -6.92 -6.81
CA LYS A 146 -2.76 -8.31 -7.23
C LYS A 146 -2.97 -9.18 -5.98
N GLN A 147 -3.35 -10.44 -6.17
CA GLN A 147 -3.36 -11.42 -5.08
C GLN A 147 -2.17 -12.38 -5.22
N GLY A 148 -1.42 -12.60 -4.13
CA GLY A 148 -0.31 -13.56 -4.09
C GLY A 148 0.61 -13.38 -2.87
N GLU A 149 1.27 -14.45 -2.46
CA GLU A 149 2.12 -14.45 -1.26
C GLU A 149 3.61 -14.23 -1.55
N LEU A 150 3.97 -14.11 -2.84
CA LEU A 150 5.35 -13.94 -3.29
C LEU A 150 5.58 -12.55 -3.85
N SER A 151 6.79 -12.04 -3.61
CA SER A 151 7.26 -10.76 -4.13
C SER A 151 7.26 -10.69 -5.67
N ALA A 152 7.39 -9.48 -6.18
CA ALA A 152 7.94 -9.27 -7.52
C ALA A 152 9.37 -9.85 -7.60
N PRO A 153 9.88 -10.18 -8.80
CA PRO A 153 11.26 -10.64 -8.96
C PRO A 153 12.24 -9.64 -8.34
N ILE A 154 13.15 -10.12 -7.46
CA ILE A 154 14.09 -9.25 -6.74
C ILE A 154 14.97 -8.47 -7.73
N ALA A 155 14.78 -7.15 -7.78
CA ALA A 155 15.38 -6.30 -8.80
C ALA A 155 16.82 -5.90 -8.48
N THR A 156 17.13 -5.64 -7.21
CA THR A 156 18.42 -5.08 -6.76
C THR A 156 19.34 -6.14 -6.16
N ALA A 157 20.65 -5.98 -6.39
CA ALA A 157 21.65 -6.86 -5.78
C ALA A 157 21.69 -6.73 -4.25
N HIS A 158 21.50 -5.51 -3.74
CA HIS A 158 21.47 -5.26 -2.30
C HIS A 158 20.34 -6.01 -1.60
N LEU A 159 19.11 -5.96 -2.14
CA LEU A 159 17.98 -6.73 -1.60
C LEU A 159 18.21 -8.23 -1.71
N ALA A 160 18.79 -8.70 -2.82
CA ALA A 160 19.13 -10.10 -2.98
C ALA A 160 20.14 -10.57 -1.91
N THR A 161 21.16 -9.76 -1.61
CA THR A 161 22.12 -10.03 -0.53
C THR A 161 21.45 -10.05 0.84
N LEU A 162 20.61 -9.05 1.14
CA LEU A 162 19.90 -8.96 2.42
C LEU A 162 19.02 -10.19 2.68
N LEU A 163 18.40 -10.73 1.63
CA LEU A 163 17.53 -11.91 1.69
C LEU A 163 18.26 -13.24 1.52
N GLY A 164 19.59 -13.24 1.33
CA GLY A 164 20.34 -14.46 1.04
C GLY A 164 19.90 -15.19 -0.24
N THR A 165 19.44 -14.44 -1.25
CA THR A 165 18.90 -14.96 -2.52
C THR A 165 19.61 -14.38 -3.74
N THR A 166 19.07 -14.62 -4.94
CA THR A 166 19.60 -14.11 -6.21
C THR A 166 18.63 -13.11 -6.86
N ARG A 167 19.16 -12.22 -7.71
CA ARG A 167 18.31 -11.32 -8.51
C ARG A 167 17.37 -12.13 -9.39
N GLY A 168 16.11 -11.71 -9.47
CA GLY A 168 15.06 -12.39 -10.20
C GLY A 168 14.35 -13.50 -9.42
N ALA A 169 14.87 -13.93 -8.26
CA ALA A 169 14.13 -14.80 -7.36
C ALA A 169 12.84 -14.13 -6.87
N ARG A 170 11.88 -14.94 -6.44
CA ARG A 170 10.67 -14.48 -5.74
C ARG A 170 10.66 -15.12 -4.36
N VAL A 171 10.39 -14.34 -3.34
CA VAL A 171 10.41 -14.77 -1.95
C VAL A 171 9.09 -14.40 -1.27
N PRO A 172 8.74 -15.03 -0.14
CA PRO A 172 7.56 -14.65 0.63
C PRO A 172 7.55 -13.16 1.00
N LEU A 173 6.40 -12.50 0.87
CA LEU A 173 6.26 -11.05 1.15
C LEU A 173 6.70 -10.68 2.57
N VAL A 174 6.36 -11.54 3.53
CA VAL A 174 6.71 -11.35 4.95
C VAL A 174 8.24 -11.38 5.14
N GLU A 175 8.95 -12.27 4.46
CA GLU A 175 10.43 -12.34 4.54
C GLU A 175 11.08 -11.05 4.00
N VAL A 176 10.54 -10.47 2.92
CA VAL A 176 11.03 -9.18 2.39
C VAL A 176 10.85 -8.09 3.42
N ARG A 177 9.64 -7.96 3.97
CA ARG A 177 9.30 -6.95 4.96
C ARG A 177 10.18 -7.08 6.20
N ASP A 178 10.34 -8.30 6.72
CA ASP A 178 11.08 -8.55 7.96
C ASP A 178 12.57 -8.25 7.79
N ALA A 179 13.16 -8.64 6.66
CA ALA A 179 14.56 -8.35 6.37
C ALA A 179 14.84 -6.84 6.28
N LEU A 180 13.95 -6.06 5.65
CA LEU A 180 14.10 -4.60 5.53
C LEU A 180 13.90 -3.87 6.85
N VAL A 181 12.89 -4.27 7.63
CA VAL A 181 12.65 -3.68 8.96
C VAL A 181 13.79 -4.00 9.93
N ALA A 182 14.33 -5.22 9.88
CA ALA A 182 15.50 -5.59 10.67
C ALA A 182 16.74 -4.76 10.26
N GLY A 183 17.01 -4.61 8.96
CA GLY A 183 18.11 -3.79 8.47
C GLY A 183 18.01 -2.31 8.86
N ALA A 184 16.81 -1.73 8.78
CA ALA A 184 16.56 -0.34 9.19
C ALA A 184 16.81 -0.12 10.70
N ALA A 185 16.50 -1.12 11.54
CA ALA A 185 16.80 -1.07 12.97
C ALA A 185 18.31 -1.12 13.28
N GLU A 186 19.10 -1.81 12.45
CA GLU A 186 20.56 -1.87 12.60
C GLU A 186 21.26 -0.57 12.19
N GLU A 187 20.69 0.18 11.23
CA GLU A 187 21.27 1.41 10.69
C GLU A 187 20.83 2.69 11.43
N ALA A 188 19.83 2.62 12.32
CA ALA A 188 19.44 3.73 13.18
C ALA A 188 20.64 4.22 14.04
N PRO A 189 20.86 5.55 14.18
CA PRO A 189 22.03 6.07 14.85
C PRO A 189 22.07 5.57 16.30
N ARG A 190 23.08 4.75 16.61
CA ARG A 190 23.41 4.36 17.99
C ARG A 190 23.69 5.64 18.76
N ARG A 191 22.72 6.13 19.54
CA ARG A 191 22.93 7.21 20.51
C ARG A 191 24.14 6.81 21.35
N PRO A 192 25.22 7.62 21.41
CA PRO A 192 26.28 7.34 22.35
C PRO A 192 25.67 7.37 23.74
N LEU A 193 25.82 6.28 24.50
CA LEU A 193 25.52 6.27 25.92
C LEU A 193 26.32 7.43 26.51
N CYS A 194 25.62 8.45 27.00
CA CYS A 194 26.24 9.49 27.81
C CYS A 194 26.84 8.79 29.04
N ASN A 195 28.13 8.46 28.97
CA ASN A 195 28.91 8.10 30.14
C ASN A 195 29.04 9.37 30.97
N GLY A 196 28.42 9.34 32.15
CA GLY A 196 28.47 10.42 33.11
C GLY A 196 29.91 10.74 33.54
N VAL A 197 30.15 12.03 33.72
CA VAL A 197 31.16 12.60 34.61
C VAL A 197 30.52 13.79 35.32
#